data_AF-V6JNX9-F1
#
_entry.id   AF-V6JNX9-F1
#
_cell.length_a   1.000
_cell.length_b   1.000
_cell.length_c   1.000
_cell.angle_alpha   90.00
_cell.angle_beta   90.00
_cell.angle_gamma   90.00
#
_symmetry.space_group_name_H-M   'P 1'
#
loop_
_entity.id
_entity.type
_entity.pdbx_description
1 polymer ?
#
loop_
_entity_poly.entity_id
_entity_poly.type
_entity_poly.pdbx_seq_one_letter_code
_entity_poly.pdbx_strand_id
1 'polypeptide(L)'
;MDSGESAGYGDAAFDTASIVKVDILAALLLQAQDADRQLTAAEQVYATKMIENSDNASATALWHSIGGADGLDAANRRFGLTATSGGDGELWGLTQTTAADQLVLLQQVFSADSELSAASRTYVQGLMESVEADQRWGVSAVAAGSNSWALKNGWLARGTTGLWDVNSIGRVTVDGTDYLVAVLSKGTESQARGIALVEAAAKAAVSAFADA
;
A
#
# COMPACT_ATOMS: atom_id res chain seq x y z
N MET A 1 16.45 6.94 2.41
CA MET A 1 16.09 7.03 0.97
C MET A 1 17.17 7.88 0.32
N ASP A 2 18.31 7.26 0.03
CA ASP A 2 19.58 7.98 0.11
C ASP A 2 20.06 8.53 -1.25
N SER A 3 19.50 8.09 -2.37
CA SER A 3 19.89 8.56 -3.72
C SER A 3 18.92 9.58 -4.34
N GLY A 4 17.63 9.54 -3.96
CA GLY A 4 16.59 10.37 -4.60
C GLY A 4 16.22 9.95 -6.02
N GLU A 5 16.78 8.84 -6.51
CA GLU A 5 16.50 8.30 -7.85
C GLU A 5 15.11 7.64 -7.89
N SER A 6 14.45 7.72 -9.05
CA SER A 6 13.17 7.07 -9.28
C SER A 6 13.01 6.67 -10.74
N ALA A 7 12.24 5.61 -10.98
CA ALA A 7 11.85 5.15 -12.30
C ALA A 7 10.39 4.68 -12.25
N GLY A 8 9.69 4.82 -13.36
CA GLY A 8 8.30 4.40 -13.49
C GLY A 8 8.02 3.86 -14.89
N TYR A 9 7.07 2.94 -14.98
CA TYR A 9 6.58 2.39 -16.24
C TYR A 9 5.05 2.36 -16.24
N GLY A 10 4.45 3.04 -17.21
CA GLY A 10 3.01 3.21 -17.34
C GLY A 10 2.43 4.32 -16.44
N ASP A 11 1.26 4.83 -16.85
CA ASP A 11 0.52 5.91 -16.20
C ASP A 11 -0.96 5.55 -15.95
N ALA A 12 -1.32 4.29 -16.18
CA ALA A 12 -2.69 3.81 -16.07
C ALA A 12 -3.20 3.82 -14.61
N ALA A 13 -4.51 4.00 -14.46
CA ALA A 13 -5.21 3.79 -13.20
C ALA A 13 -5.59 2.31 -13.00
N PHE A 14 -5.55 1.86 -11.75
CA PHE A 14 -5.85 0.49 -11.33
C PHE A 14 -6.77 0.49 -10.10
N ASP A 15 -7.62 -0.54 -9.99
CA ASP A 15 -8.27 -0.87 -8.74
C ASP A 15 -7.18 -1.22 -7.70
N THR A 16 -7.24 -0.60 -6.54
CA THR A 16 -6.29 -0.86 -5.45
C THR A 16 -6.42 -2.27 -4.87
N ALA A 17 -7.63 -2.85 -4.89
CA ALA A 17 -7.97 -4.01 -4.08
C ALA A 17 -7.57 -3.75 -2.61
N SER A 18 -6.72 -4.59 -2.01
CA SER A 18 -6.35 -4.44 -0.60
C SER A 18 -5.14 -3.53 -0.32
N ILE A 19 -4.50 -2.92 -1.33
CA ILE A 19 -3.40 -1.97 -1.05
C ILE A 19 -3.90 -0.66 -0.45
N VAL A 20 -5.16 -0.26 -0.76
CA VAL A 20 -5.83 0.91 -0.17
C VAL A 20 -5.91 0.87 1.35
N LYS A 21 -5.77 -0.31 1.97
CA LYS A 21 -5.76 -0.45 3.43
C LYS A 21 -4.59 0.31 4.07
N VAL A 22 -3.46 0.48 3.37
CA VAL A 22 -2.37 1.35 3.82
C VAL A 22 -2.80 2.82 3.80
N ASP A 23 -3.50 3.25 2.76
CA ASP A 23 -4.04 4.60 2.61
C ASP A 23 -5.11 4.91 3.67
N ILE A 24 -6.04 3.98 3.91
CA ILE A 24 -7.05 4.08 4.98
C ILE A 24 -6.39 4.27 6.34
N LEU A 25 -5.35 3.48 6.65
CA LEU A 25 -4.64 3.60 7.91
C LEU A 25 -3.87 4.92 8.00
N ALA A 26 -3.21 5.35 6.92
CA ALA A 26 -2.50 6.63 6.87
C ALA A 26 -3.47 7.81 7.09
N ALA A 27 -4.63 7.80 6.44
CA ALA A 27 -5.70 8.78 6.63
C ALA A 27 -6.20 8.82 8.07
N LEU A 28 -6.44 7.65 8.68
CA LEU A 28 -6.87 7.54 10.08
C LEU A 28 -5.83 8.13 11.04
N LEU A 29 -4.55 7.81 10.83
CA LEU A 29 -3.44 8.33 11.63
C LEU A 29 -3.31 9.85 11.48
N LEU A 30 -3.46 10.37 10.27
CA LEU A 30 -3.43 11.82 10.00
C LEU A 30 -4.57 12.54 10.74
N GLN A 31 -5.80 12.00 10.66
CA GLN A 31 -6.94 12.57 11.37
C GLN A 31 -6.79 12.51 12.89
N ALA A 32 -6.21 11.42 13.42
CA ALA A 32 -5.93 11.31 14.85
C ALA A 32 -4.88 12.35 15.29
N GLN A 33 -3.82 12.55 14.51
CA GLN A 33 -2.82 13.59 14.74
C GLN A 33 -3.43 14.99 14.74
N ASP A 34 -4.25 15.32 13.75
CA ASP A 34 -4.90 16.63 13.64
C ASP A 34 -5.83 16.91 14.84
N ALA A 35 -6.44 15.86 15.38
CA ALA A 35 -7.30 15.92 16.55
C ALA A 35 -6.54 15.82 17.89
N ASP A 36 -5.20 15.83 17.87
CA ASP A 36 -4.33 15.66 19.04
C ASP A 36 -4.70 14.44 19.89
N ARG A 37 -5.02 13.33 19.21
CA ARG A 37 -5.41 12.06 19.84
C ARG A 37 -4.57 10.90 19.33
N GLN A 38 -4.56 9.84 20.13
CA GLN A 38 -4.06 8.54 19.70
C GLN A 38 -5.20 7.72 19.06
N LEU A 39 -4.83 6.66 18.34
CA LEU A 39 -5.79 5.65 17.94
C LEU A 39 -6.39 5.00 19.20
N THR A 40 -7.72 4.84 19.18
CA THR A 40 -8.45 4.08 20.18
C THR A 40 -8.03 2.61 20.15
N ALA A 41 -8.30 1.87 21.23
CA ALA A 41 -8.02 0.43 21.27
C ALA A 41 -8.75 -0.34 20.15
N ALA A 42 -9.97 0.09 19.80
CA ALA A 42 -10.73 -0.52 18.71
C ALA A 42 -10.09 -0.24 17.34
N GLU A 43 -9.71 1.01 17.06
CA GLU A 43 -8.99 1.39 15.84
C GLU A 43 -7.68 0.62 15.68
N GLN A 44 -6.92 0.43 16.78
CA GLN A 44 -5.68 -0.36 16.74
C GLN A 44 -5.94 -1.83 16.41
N VAL A 45 -6.95 -2.45 17.03
CA VAL A 45 -7.34 -3.85 16.72
C VAL A 45 -7.76 -4.00 15.26
N TYR A 46 -8.53 -3.04 14.73
CA TYR A 46 -8.92 -3.06 13.33
C TYR A 46 -7.74 -2.82 12.41
N ALA A 47 -6.84 -1.90 12.73
CA ALA A 47 -5.65 -1.61 11.92
C ALA A 47 -4.74 -2.83 11.81
N THR A 48 -4.47 -3.53 12.92
CA THR A 48 -3.69 -4.77 12.93
C THR A 48 -4.31 -5.82 12.02
N LYS A 49 -5.59 -6.16 12.21
CA LYS A 49 -6.28 -7.16 11.37
C LYS A 49 -6.37 -6.76 9.90
N MET A 50 -6.61 -5.48 9.65
CA MET A 50 -6.72 -4.92 8.30
C MET A 50 -5.38 -4.98 7.56
N ILE A 51 -4.25 -4.67 8.20
CA ILE A 51 -2.95 -4.68 7.53
C ILE A 51 -2.38 -6.10 7.47
N GLU A 52 -2.31 -6.81 8.60
CA GLU A 52 -1.59 -8.09 8.71
C GLU A 52 -2.35 -9.24 8.05
N ASN A 53 -3.66 -9.34 8.29
CA ASN A 53 -4.52 -10.41 7.76
C ASN A 53 -5.31 -9.98 6.52
N SER A 54 -5.28 -8.70 6.16
CA SER A 54 -6.15 -8.13 5.14
C SER A 54 -7.64 -8.25 5.43
N ASP A 55 -8.05 -8.23 6.69
CA ASP A 55 -9.46 -8.37 7.10
C ASP A 55 -10.35 -7.25 6.53
N ASN A 56 -11.39 -7.64 5.79
CA ASN A 56 -12.27 -6.68 5.10
C ASN A 56 -13.27 -6.01 6.03
N ALA A 57 -13.71 -6.69 7.10
CA ALA A 57 -14.65 -6.10 8.06
C ALA A 57 -13.98 -4.95 8.85
N SER A 58 -12.73 -5.17 9.26
CA SER A 58 -11.88 -4.15 9.89
C SER A 58 -11.60 -2.99 8.93
N ALA A 59 -11.35 -3.28 7.65
CA ALA A 59 -11.20 -2.24 6.63
C ALA A 59 -12.45 -1.38 6.46
N THR A 60 -13.63 -1.99 6.38
CA THR A 60 -14.89 -1.24 6.32
C THR A 60 -15.12 -0.40 7.58
N ALA A 61 -14.83 -0.93 8.77
CA ALA A 61 -14.96 -0.15 10.02
C ALA A 61 -14.05 1.08 10.04
N LEU A 62 -12.80 0.94 9.57
CA LEU A 62 -11.86 2.06 9.49
C LEU A 62 -12.19 3.01 8.32
N TRP A 63 -12.70 2.50 7.20
CA TRP A 63 -13.26 3.30 6.12
C TRP A 63 -14.35 4.25 6.63
N HIS A 64 -15.26 3.76 7.46
CA HIS A 64 -16.28 4.61 8.09
C HIS A 64 -15.68 5.60 9.07
N SER A 65 -14.67 5.18 9.83
CA SER A 65 -14.01 6.04 10.82
C SER A 65 -13.32 7.24 10.17
N ILE A 66 -12.76 7.07 8.97
CA ILE A 66 -12.16 8.18 8.22
C ILE A 66 -13.19 9.06 7.52
N GLY A 67 -14.47 8.68 7.47
CA GLY A 67 -15.52 9.40 6.74
C GLY A 67 -15.72 8.92 5.28
N GLY A 68 -15.27 7.71 4.96
CA GLY A 68 -15.39 7.12 3.63
C GLY A 68 -14.49 7.81 2.59
N ALA A 69 -14.98 7.87 1.35
CA ALA A 69 -14.23 8.41 0.22
C ALA A 69 -13.81 9.87 0.43
N ASP A 70 -14.69 10.71 0.98
CA ASP A 70 -14.37 12.12 1.27
C ASP A 70 -13.20 12.26 2.24
N GLY A 71 -13.14 11.37 3.23
CA GLY A 71 -12.07 11.28 4.21
C GLY A 71 -10.74 10.86 3.60
N LEU A 72 -10.77 9.80 2.78
CA LEU A 72 -9.62 9.32 2.03
C LEU A 72 -9.09 10.41 1.09
N ASP A 73 -9.97 11.02 0.28
CA ASP A 73 -9.61 12.04 -0.70
C ASP A 73 -9.08 13.31 -0.02
N ALA A 74 -9.58 13.66 1.17
CA ALA A 74 -9.03 14.76 1.96
C ALA A 74 -7.61 14.48 2.45
N ALA A 75 -7.33 13.27 2.92
CA ALA A 75 -5.98 12.86 3.29
C ALA A 75 -5.06 12.80 2.05
N ASN A 76 -5.53 12.24 0.95
CA ASN A 76 -4.78 12.13 -0.31
C ASN A 76 -4.35 13.48 -0.87
N ARG A 77 -5.21 14.51 -0.80
CA ARG A 77 -4.82 15.88 -1.15
C ARG A 77 -3.68 16.42 -0.29
N ARG A 78 -3.63 16.08 1.00
CA ARG A 78 -2.54 16.49 1.90
C ARG A 78 -1.26 15.72 1.64
N PHE A 79 -1.37 14.41 1.38
CA PHE A 79 -0.24 13.56 1.07
C PHE A 79 0.34 13.80 -0.33
N GLY A 80 -0.41 14.45 -1.23
CA GLY A 80 0.00 14.70 -2.61
C GLY A 80 -0.43 13.61 -3.62
N LEU A 81 -1.34 12.72 -3.23
CA LEU A 81 -1.91 11.67 -4.07
C LEU A 81 -3.02 12.27 -4.96
N THR A 82 -2.62 12.86 -6.09
CA THR A 82 -3.53 13.61 -6.97
C THR A 82 -4.27 12.75 -8.00
N ALA A 83 -3.85 11.49 -8.17
CA ALA A 83 -4.43 10.52 -9.09
C ALA A 83 -5.03 9.30 -8.36
N THR A 84 -5.29 9.45 -7.05
CA THR A 84 -5.95 8.45 -6.21
C THR A 84 -7.27 8.99 -5.72
N SER A 85 -8.34 8.22 -5.92
CA SER A 85 -9.70 8.64 -5.56
C SER A 85 -10.50 7.49 -4.98
N GLY A 86 -11.12 7.72 -3.82
CA GLY A 86 -11.88 6.72 -3.05
C GLY A 86 -12.99 6.03 -3.84
N GLY A 87 -13.62 6.75 -4.76
CA GLY A 87 -14.73 6.26 -5.57
C GLY A 87 -16.06 6.28 -4.81
N ASP A 88 -16.98 5.40 -5.19
CA ASP A 88 -18.37 5.45 -4.72
C ASP A 88 -18.63 4.56 -3.49
N GLY A 89 -19.12 5.17 -2.41
CA GLY A 89 -19.75 4.49 -1.26
C GLY A 89 -18.83 3.53 -0.49
N GLU A 90 -19.26 2.27 -0.36
CA GLU A 90 -18.59 1.22 0.43
C GLU A 90 -17.52 0.45 -0.35
N LEU A 91 -17.33 0.76 -1.63
CA LEU A 91 -16.47 -0.01 -2.54
C LEU A 91 -15.00 0.42 -2.43
N TRP A 92 -14.48 0.53 -1.20
CA TRP A 92 -13.11 0.97 -0.93
C TRP A 92 -12.05 0.15 -1.69
N GLY A 93 -12.29 -1.13 -1.96
CA GLY A 93 -11.37 -1.97 -2.75
C GLY A 93 -11.30 -1.59 -4.24
N LEU A 94 -12.21 -0.74 -4.71
CA LEU A 94 -12.27 -0.22 -6.08
C LEU A 94 -11.77 1.23 -6.18
N THR A 95 -11.22 1.78 -5.08
CA THR A 95 -10.45 3.03 -5.13
C THR A 95 -9.46 2.94 -6.29
N GLN A 96 -9.47 3.96 -7.15
CA GLN A 96 -8.54 4.06 -8.27
C GLN A 96 -7.25 4.71 -7.79
N THR A 97 -6.11 4.21 -8.25
CA THR A 97 -4.79 4.78 -8.00
C THR A 97 -3.86 4.61 -9.20
N THR A 98 -2.73 5.29 -9.20
CA THR A 98 -1.58 5.02 -10.08
C THR A 98 -0.40 4.45 -9.29
N ALA A 99 0.61 3.90 -9.98
CA ALA A 99 1.85 3.48 -9.34
C ALA A 99 2.62 4.67 -8.73
N ALA A 100 2.57 5.84 -9.39
CA ALA A 100 3.22 7.06 -8.90
C ALA A 100 2.64 7.51 -7.56
N ASP A 101 1.32 7.55 -7.42
CA ASP A 101 0.66 7.92 -6.16
C ASP A 101 0.95 6.91 -5.04
N GLN A 102 1.03 5.62 -5.36
CA GLN A 102 1.41 4.62 -4.37
C GLN A 102 2.86 4.81 -3.88
N LEU A 103 3.78 5.28 -4.73
CA LEU A 103 5.12 5.68 -4.28
C LEU A 103 5.07 6.91 -3.38
N VAL A 104 4.22 7.90 -3.66
CA VAL A 104 4.02 9.07 -2.78
C VAL A 104 3.46 8.62 -1.41
N LEU A 105 2.49 7.71 -1.38
CA LEU A 105 1.98 7.14 -0.12
C LEU A 105 3.08 6.42 0.66
N LEU A 106 3.90 5.61 -0.02
CA LEU A 106 5.03 4.94 0.62
C LEU A 106 6.07 5.94 1.13
N GLN A 107 6.27 7.09 0.48
CA GLN A 107 7.12 8.17 1.01
C GLN A 107 6.55 8.73 2.31
N GLN A 108 5.23 8.94 2.42
CA GLN A 108 4.60 9.33 3.69
C GLN A 108 4.85 8.30 4.80
N VAL A 109 4.85 7.01 4.45
CA VAL A 109 5.06 5.91 5.40
C VAL A 109 6.53 5.77 5.82
N PHE A 110 7.48 5.81 4.88
CA PHE A 110 8.87 5.40 5.10
C PHE A 110 9.90 6.54 5.09
N SER A 111 9.54 7.75 4.63
CA SER A 111 10.44 8.91 4.59
C SER A 111 10.29 9.79 5.84
N ALA A 112 11.35 10.53 6.17
CA ALA A 112 11.35 11.55 7.22
C ALA A 112 10.52 12.80 6.84
N ASP A 113 10.46 13.12 5.55
CA ASP A 113 9.61 14.16 4.98
C ASP A 113 8.20 13.58 4.78
N SER A 114 7.32 13.82 5.75
CA SER A 114 5.99 13.23 5.82
C SER A 114 5.05 14.07 6.67
N GLU A 115 3.78 14.06 6.29
CA GLU A 115 2.65 14.58 7.08
C GLU A 115 2.36 13.66 8.30
N LEU A 116 2.78 12.40 8.25
CA LEU A 116 2.69 11.48 9.37
C LEU A 116 3.82 11.74 10.37
N SER A 117 3.45 11.77 11.65
CA SER A 117 4.41 11.82 12.75
C SER A 117 5.31 10.58 12.74
N ALA A 118 6.50 10.70 13.34
CA ALA A 118 7.40 9.57 13.47
C ALA A 118 6.75 8.35 14.16
N ALA A 119 5.92 8.58 15.17
CA ALA A 119 5.21 7.51 15.87
C ALA A 119 4.19 6.81 14.97
N SER A 120 3.41 7.57 14.19
CA SER A 120 2.47 7.04 13.20
C SER A 120 3.18 6.22 12.13
N ARG A 121 4.30 6.72 11.60
CA ARG A 121 5.13 5.99 10.63
C ARG A 121 5.62 4.67 11.20
N THR A 122 6.22 4.67 12.39
CA THR A 122 6.67 3.44 13.05
C THR A 122 5.53 2.45 13.24
N TYR A 123 4.33 2.92 13.60
CA TYR A 123 3.17 2.07 13.77
C TYR A 123 2.75 1.36 12.47
N VAL A 124 2.56 2.11 11.36
CA VAL A 124 2.16 1.49 10.08
C VAL A 124 3.27 0.59 9.51
N GLN A 125 4.54 0.97 9.65
CA GLN A 125 5.69 0.16 9.22
C GLN A 125 5.70 -1.20 9.92
N GLY A 126 5.55 -1.23 11.25
CA GLY A 126 5.54 -2.48 12.01
C GLY A 126 4.40 -3.44 11.61
N LEU A 127 3.23 -2.90 11.26
CA LEU A 127 2.13 -3.72 10.74
C LEU A 127 2.44 -4.28 9.34
N MET A 128 3.06 -3.48 8.46
CA MET A 128 3.46 -3.91 7.12
C MET A 128 4.60 -4.94 7.12
N GLU A 129 5.43 -4.96 8.17
CA GLU A 129 6.45 -6.00 8.42
C GLU A 129 5.84 -7.32 8.95
N SER A 130 4.64 -7.25 9.53
CA SER A 130 4.00 -8.35 10.26
C SER A 130 2.92 -9.08 9.46
N VAL A 131 2.83 -8.84 8.15
CA VAL A 131 1.83 -9.51 7.30
C VAL A 131 1.91 -11.04 7.38
N GLU A 132 0.74 -11.68 7.30
CA GLU A 132 0.59 -13.13 7.42
C GLU A 132 1.43 -13.89 6.40
N ALA A 133 1.88 -15.09 6.79
CA ALA A 133 2.86 -15.86 6.02
C ALA A 133 2.42 -16.17 4.59
N ASP A 134 1.12 -16.42 4.38
CA ASP A 134 0.52 -16.68 3.07
C ASP A 134 0.36 -15.43 2.19
N GLN A 135 0.59 -14.24 2.76
CA GLN A 135 0.56 -12.96 2.05
C GLN A 135 1.96 -12.38 1.81
N ARG A 136 3.05 -13.10 2.11
CA ARG A 136 4.44 -12.64 1.92
C ARG A 136 4.97 -12.87 0.50
N TRP A 137 4.22 -12.42 -0.50
CA TRP A 137 4.58 -12.43 -1.92
C TRP A 137 4.64 -11.01 -2.48
N GLY A 138 5.07 -10.85 -3.73
CA GLY A 138 5.15 -9.55 -4.40
C GLY A 138 6.46 -8.83 -4.08
N VAL A 139 6.41 -7.64 -3.45
CA VAL A 139 7.61 -6.83 -3.13
C VAL A 139 8.64 -7.62 -2.30
N SER A 140 8.22 -8.49 -1.38
CA SER A 140 9.13 -9.34 -0.60
C SER A 140 9.98 -10.28 -1.46
N ALA A 141 9.54 -10.63 -2.67
CA ALA A 141 10.27 -11.54 -3.54
C ALA A 141 11.63 -10.97 -4.01
N VAL A 142 11.82 -9.64 -3.91
CA VAL A 142 13.10 -8.97 -4.21
C VAL A 142 14.17 -9.36 -3.19
N ALA A 143 13.81 -9.49 -1.92
CA ALA A 143 14.71 -9.85 -0.82
C ALA A 143 14.45 -11.27 -0.32
N ALA A 144 14.22 -12.21 -1.24
CA ALA A 144 13.94 -13.61 -0.90
C ALA A 144 15.10 -14.20 -0.06
N GLY A 145 14.81 -14.51 1.21
CA GLY A 145 15.79 -15.05 2.16
C GLY A 145 16.17 -14.11 3.31
N SER A 146 15.70 -12.86 3.31
CA SER A 146 15.77 -11.95 4.46
C SER A 146 14.38 -11.46 4.87
N ASN A 147 14.27 -10.96 6.11
CA ASN A 147 13.09 -10.23 6.59
C ASN A 147 13.27 -8.71 6.42
N SER A 148 13.95 -8.29 5.35
CA SER A 148 14.26 -6.88 5.10
C SER A 148 13.23 -6.23 4.18
N TRP A 149 11.95 -6.40 4.49
CA TRP A 149 10.83 -5.88 3.71
C TRP A 149 9.64 -5.51 4.62
N ALA A 150 8.82 -4.60 4.13
CA ALA A 150 7.53 -4.23 4.71
C ALA A 150 6.57 -4.01 3.54
N LEU A 151 5.42 -4.69 3.50
CA LEU A 151 4.57 -4.69 2.31
C LEU A 151 3.08 -4.74 2.60
N LYS A 152 2.28 -4.36 1.61
CA LYS A 152 0.87 -4.71 1.52
C LYS A 152 0.53 -5.16 0.11
N ASN A 153 -0.19 -6.28 0.05
CA ASN A 153 -0.71 -6.85 -1.18
C ASN A 153 -2.21 -6.56 -1.37
N GLY A 154 -2.63 -6.53 -2.63
CA GLY A 154 -4.03 -6.42 -3.03
C GLY A 154 -4.35 -7.34 -4.21
N TRP A 155 -5.42 -8.11 -4.12
CA TRP A 155 -5.89 -8.95 -5.21
C TRP A 155 -7.41 -8.98 -5.25
N LEU A 156 -7.97 -8.95 -6.45
CA LEU A 156 -9.41 -8.91 -6.68
C LEU A 156 -9.75 -9.63 -7.97
N ALA A 157 -10.68 -10.58 -7.92
CA ALA A 157 -11.30 -11.13 -9.12
C ALA A 157 -12.41 -10.18 -9.59
N ARG A 158 -12.25 -9.62 -10.78
CA ARG A 158 -13.20 -8.69 -11.39
C ARG A 158 -14.41 -9.45 -11.91
N GLY A 159 -15.55 -9.33 -11.23
CA GLY A 159 -16.80 -9.98 -11.65
C GLY A 159 -17.26 -9.59 -13.07
N THR A 160 -16.90 -8.39 -13.55
CA THR A 160 -17.29 -7.89 -14.88
C THR A 160 -16.48 -8.49 -16.02
N THR A 161 -15.28 -9.01 -15.77
CA THR A 161 -14.37 -9.54 -16.81
C THR A 161 -13.94 -10.97 -16.56
N GLY A 162 -14.06 -11.47 -15.32
CA GLY A 162 -13.49 -12.74 -14.87
C GLY A 162 -11.97 -12.72 -14.67
N LEU A 163 -11.32 -11.57 -14.88
CA LEU A 163 -9.87 -11.41 -14.77
C LEU A 163 -9.46 -10.88 -13.39
N TRP A 164 -8.18 -10.92 -13.10
CA TRP A 164 -7.61 -10.57 -11.81
C TRP A 164 -6.80 -9.29 -11.85
N ASP A 165 -7.06 -8.47 -10.83
CA ASP A 165 -6.20 -7.36 -10.44
C ASP A 165 -5.33 -7.85 -9.29
N VAL A 166 -4.02 -7.62 -9.39
CA VAL A 166 -3.03 -8.07 -8.41
C VAL A 166 -1.96 -7.01 -8.27
N ASN A 167 -1.78 -6.53 -7.06
CA ASN A 167 -0.93 -5.39 -6.72
C ASN A 167 -0.06 -5.73 -5.50
N SER A 168 1.10 -5.12 -5.42
CA SER A 168 1.98 -5.16 -4.25
C SER A 168 2.71 -3.83 -4.11
N ILE A 169 2.70 -3.28 -2.89
CA ILE A 169 3.39 -2.03 -2.53
C ILE A 169 4.22 -2.26 -1.27
N GLY A 170 5.33 -1.56 -1.12
CA GLY A 170 6.13 -1.66 0.09
C GLY A 170 7.53 -1.08 0.00
N ARG A 171 8.31 -1.36 1.03
CA ARG A 171 9.74 -1.09 1.13
C ARG A 171 10.50 -2.41 1.16
N VAL A 172 11.64 -2.46 0.49
CA VAL A 172 12.59 -3.57 0.56
C VAL A 172 14.01 -3.02 0.71
N THR A 173 14.85 -3.71 1.48
CA THR A 173 16.29 -3.39 1.57
C THR A 173 17.09 -4.42 0.78
N VAL A 174 17.92 -3.93 -0.14
CA VAL A 174 18.88 -4.73 -0.91
C VAL A 174 20.27 -4.13 -0.71
N ASP A 175 21.22 -4.92 -0.25
CA ASP A 175 22.61 -4.52 0.01
C ASP A 175 22.76 -3.27 0.91
N GLY A 176 21.83 -3.10 1.86
CA GLY A 176 21.80 -1.97 2.79
C GLY A 176 21.09 -0.73 2.25
N THR A 177 20.62 -0.76 1.01
CA THR A 177 19.86 0.33 0.37
C THR A 177 18.37 0.04 0.40
N ASP A 178 17.58 1.04 0.80
CA ASP A 178 16.12 0.97 0.83
C ASP A 178 15.49 1.42 -0.47
N TYR A 179 14.59 0.59 -0.99
CA TYR A 179 13.80 0.84 -2.18
C TYR A 179 12.32 0.85 -1.83
N LEU A 180 11.60 1.89 -2.26
CA LEU A 180 10.15 1.88 -2.30
C LEU A 180 9.70 1.30 -3.64
N VAL A 181 8.79 0.34 -3.59
CA VAL A 181 8.34 -0.40 -4.76
C VAL A 181 6.82 -0.41 -4.77
N ALA A 182 6.24 0.00 -5.90
CA ALA A 182 4.81 -0.12 -6.16
C ALA A 182 4.60 -0.78 -7.51
N VAL A 183 3.98 -1.96 -7.51
CA VAL A 183 3.65 -2.71 -8.73
C VAL A 183 2.15 -2.97 -8.76
N LEU A 184 1.51 -2.45 -9.80
CA LEU A 184 0.07 -2.55 -9.98
C LEU A 184 -0.22 -3.28 -11.29
N SER A 185 -1.16 -4.22 -11.27
CA SER A 185 -1.53 -4.99 -12.46
C SER A 185 -3.02 -5.30 -12.48
N LYS A 186 -3.58 -5.34 -13.69
CA LYS A 186 -4.98 -5.74 -13.96
C LYS A 186 -5.08 -6.61 -15.19
N GLY A 187 -6.12 -7.42 -15.24
CA GLY A 187 -6.44 -8.23 -16.42
C GLY A 187 -5.66 -9.55 -16.54
N THR A 188 -5.14 -10.09 -15.44
CA THR A 188 -4.47 -11.40 -15.47
C THR A 188 -5.47 -12.55 -15.39
N GLU A 189 -5.20 -13.67 -16.06
CA GLU A 189 -6.16 -14.78 -16.16
C GLU A 189 -6.39 -15.53 -14.83
N SER A 190 -5.44 -15.43 -13.90
CA SER A 190 -5.54 -16.03 -12.58
C SER A 190 -4.77 -15.22 -11.55
N GLN A 191 -5.16 -15.32 -10.27
CA GLN A 191 -4.43 -14.74 -9.16
C GLN A 191 -2.95 -15.17 -9.16
N ALA A 192 -2.68 -16.47 -9.36
CA ALA A 192 -1.31 -16.99 -9.36
C ALA A 192 -0.45 -16.37 -10.48
N ARG A 193 -1.05 -16.15 -11.67
CA ARG A 193 -0.34 -15.47 -12.77
C ARG A 193 -0.07 -14.00 -12.45
N GLY A 194 -1.02 -13.33 -11.81
CA GLY A 194 -0.84 -11.96 -11.34
C GLY A 194 0.26 -11.84 -10.28
N ILE A 195 0.32 -12.75 -9.31
CA ILE A 195 1.39 -12.79 -8.29
C ILE A 195 2.75 -12.93 -8.98
N ALA A 196 2.89 -13.92 -9.89
CA ALA A 196 4.15 -14.14 -10.60
C ALA A 196 4.58 -12.93 -11.44
N LEU A 197 3.62 -12.22 -12.06
CA LEU A 197 3.89 -10.99 -12.81
C LEU A 197 4.39 -9.87 -11.88
N VAL A 198 3.70 -9.66 -10.76
CA VAL A 198 4.04 -8.62 -9.78
C VAL A 198 5.45 -8.85 -9.20
N GLU A 199 5.79 -10.09 -8.85
CA GLU A 199 7.12 -10.44 -8.34
C GLU A 199 8.22 -10.23 -9.39
N ALA A 200 7.97 -10.60 -10.64
CA ALA A 200 8.93 -10.40 -11.73
C ALA A 200 9.16 -8.90 -11.99
N ALA A 201 8.09 -8.09 -11.97
CA ALA A 201 8.18 -6.65 -12.15
C ALA A 201 8.89 -5.97 -10.97
N ALA A 202 8.62 -6.37 -9.72
CA ALA A 202 9.31 -5.85 -8.55
C ALA A 202 10.82 -6.12 -8.59
N LYS A 203 11.22 -7.34 -8.95
CA LYS A 203 12.63 -7.71 -9.15
C LYS A 203 13.29 -6.87 -10.25
N ALA A 204 12.65 -6.78 -11.40
CA ALA A 204 13.17 -6.00 -12.53
C ALA A 204 13.34 -4.51 -12.17
N ALA A 205 12.38 -3.92 -11.44
CA ALA A 205 12.44 -2.53 -11.03
C ALA A 205 13.62 -2.26 -10.09
N VAL A 206 13.86 -3.12 -9.10
CA VAL A 206 14.97 -2.93 -8.14
C VAL A 206 16.33 -3.23 -8.78
N SER A 207 16.43 -4.28 -9.61
CA SER A 207 17.67 -4.60 -10.33
C SER A 207 18.16 -3.45 -11.22
N ALA A 208 17.26 -2.62 -11.76
CA ALA A 208 17.62 -1.46 -12.58
C ALA A 208 18.43 -0.38 -11.81
N PHE A 209 18.39 -0.40 -10.47
CA PHE A 209 19.18 0.49 -9.61
C PHE A 209 20.36 -0.22 -8.94
N ALA A 210 20.26 -1.53 -8.69
CA ALA A 210 21.32 -2.30 -8.04
C ALA A 210 22.54 -2.55 -8.94
N ASP A 211 22.37 -2.52 -10.26
CA ASP A 211 23.44 -2.67 -11.25
C ASP A 211 24.09 -1.32 -11.67
N ALA A 212 23.73 -0.20 -11.02
CA ALA A 212 24.17 1.15 -11.36
C ALA A 212 25.46 1.60 -10.62
#